data_AF-A0A0G0PZH2-F1
#
_entry.id   AF-A0A0G0PZH2-F1
#
_cell.length_a   1.000
_cell.length_b   1.000
_cell.length_c   1.000
_cell.angle_alpha   90.00
_cell.angle_beta   90.00
_cell.angle_gamma   90.00
#
_symmetry.space_group_name_H-M   'P 1'
#
loop_
_entity.id
_entity.type
_entity.pdbx_description
1 polymer ?
#
loop_
_entity_poly.entity_id
_entity_poly.type
_entity_poly.pdbx_seq_one_letter_code
_entity_poly.pdbx_strand_id
1 'polypeptide(L)'
;MITVTEIFIHEEKIGDPFTLQIYEHTFKSLPNLSLIPIDWNIARFASKLRAKYGFLKTPGALQLSSSIIKGCRGFITNDEKLKKVKEIEVVVLKEFV
;
A
#
# COMPACT_ATOMS: atom_id res chain seq x y z
N MET A 1 1.87 5.28 5.30
CA MET A 1 2.83 6.25 4.70
C MET A 1 2.57 6.49 3.22
N ILE A 2 2.78 5.54 2.30
CA ILE A 2 2.47 5.77 0.86
C ILE A 2 0.96 5.90 0.62
N THR A 3 0.16 4.97 1.13
CA THR A 3 -1.30 4.97 0.92
C THR A 3 -1.96 6.27 1.40
N VAL A 4 -1.48 6.83 2.51
CA VAL A 4 -1.97 8.12 3.03
C VAL A 4 -1.60 9.25 2.07
N THR A 5 -0.35 9.29 1.59
CA THR A 5 0.08 10.26 0.57
C THR A 5 -0.77 10.14 -0.69
N GLU A 6 -1.02 8.92 -1.20
CA GLU A 6 -1.81 8.72 -2.42
C GLU A 6 -3.26 9.19 -2.26
N ILE A 7 -3.88 8.95 -1.11
CA ILE A 7 -5.26 9.37 -0.84
C ILE A 7 -5.35 10.89 -0.74
N PHE A 8 -4.46 11.56 0.01
CA PHE A 8 -4.62 12.99 0.31
C PHE A 8 -4.41 13.89 -0.92
N ILE A 9 -3.73 13.41 -1.97
CA ILE A 9 -3.39 14.23 -3.15
C ILE A 9 -4.61 14.88 -3.80
N HIS A 10 -5.77 14.21 -3.84
CA HIS A 10 -6.94 14.76 -4.51
C HIS A 10 -7.49 15.98 -3.76
N GLU A 11 -7.67 15.83 -2.45
CA GLU A 11 -8.24 16.83 -1.56
C GLU A 11 -7.30 18.03 -1.39
N GLU A 12 -5.99 17.79 -1.33
CA GLU A 12 -4.96 18.83 -1.36
C GLU A 12 -5.03 19.68 -2.64
N LYS A 13 -5.31 19.05 -3.80
CA LYS A 13 -5.41 19.77 -5.09
C LYS A 13 -6.66 20.64 -5.19
N ILE A 14 -7.78 20.19 -4.64
CA ILE A 14 -9.04 20.94 -4.67
C ILE A 14 -9.18 21.90 -3.48
N GLY A 15 -8.25 21.85 -2.51
CA GLY A 15 -8.25 22.70 -1.32
C GLY A 15 -9.39 22.36 -0.36
N ASP A 16 -9.64 21.08 -0.11
CA ASP A 16 -10.70 20.61 0.80
C ASP A 16 -10.12 20.12 2.15
N PRO A 17 -9.91 21.03 3.13
CA PRO A 17 -9.38 20.66 4.44
C PRO A 17 -10.38 19.88 5.30
N PHE A 18 -11.68 19.93 4.99
CA PHE A 18 -12.69 19.22 5.75
C PHE A 18 -12.61 17.71 5.47
N THR A 19 -12.54 17.32 4.20
CA THR A 19 -12.37 15.91 3.82
C THR A 19 -11.01 15.36 4.28
N LEU A 20 -9.93 16.15 4.21
CA LEU A 20 -8.63 15.74 4.76
C LEU A 20 -8.70 15.41 6.25
N GLN A 21 -9.39 16.22 7.06
CA GLN A 21 -9.58 15.94 8.48
C GLN A 21 -10.37 14.65 8.73
N ILE A 22 -11.39 14.37 7.91
CA ILE A 22 -12.15 13.11 7.99
C ILE A 22 -11.23 11.93 7.70
N TYR A 23 -10.41 11.99 6.65
CA TYR A 23 -9.48 10.91 6.33
C TYR A 23 -8.44 10.71 7.42
N GLU A 24 -7.84 11.80 7.94
CA GLU A 24 -6.91 11.72 9.05
C GLU A 24 -7.52 11.06 10.28
N HIS A 25 -8.72 11.50 10.66
CA HIS A 25 -9.41 10.94 11.81
C HIS A 25 -9.67 9.45 11.59
N THR A 26 -10.21 9.09 10.44
CA THR A 26 -10.50 7.69 10.06
C THR A 26 -9.25 6.82 10.13
N PHE A 27 -8.14 7.26 9.56
CA PHE A 27 -6.89 6.50 9.58
C PHE A 27 -6.31 6.31 10.99
N LYS A 28 -6.56 7.25 11.90
CA LYS A 28 -6.09 7.21 13.28
C LYS A 28 -7.01 6.42 14.21
N SER A 29 -8.31 6.32 13.88
CA SER A 29 -9.32 5.74 14.78
C SER A 29 -9.89 4.39 14.32
N LEU A 30 -9.65 3.96 13.08
CA LEU A 30 -10.25 2.72 12.57
C LEU A 30 -9.73 1.48 13.34
N PRO A 31 -10.61 0.68 13.96
CA PRO A 31 -10.19 -0.52 14.67
C PRO A 31 -9.61 -1.55 13.71
N ASN A 32 -8.61 -2.29 14.17
CA ASN A 32 -7.89 -3.33 13.39
C ASN A 32 -7.14 -2.80 12.16
N LEU A 33 -6.99 -1.48 12.02
CA LEU A 33 -6.09 -0.87 11.04
C LEU A 33 -4.73 -0.58 11.66
N SER A 34 -3.67 -0.84 10.90
CA SER A 34 -2.31 -0.49 11.31
C SER A 34 -1.59 0.21 10.16
N LEU A 35 -1.15 1.44 10.41
CA LEU A 35 -0.34 2.18 9.47
C LEU A 35 1.13 1.80 9.63
N ILE A 36 1.71 1.24 8.58
CA ILE A 36 3.10 0.81 8.59
C ILE A 36 4.00 1.94 8.05
N PRO A 37 4.94 2.48 8.84
CA PRO A 37 5.95 3.41 8.35
C PRO A 37 6.97 2.67 7.49
N ILE A 38 7.59 3.39 6.55
CA ILE A 38 8.64 2.81 5.71
C ILE A 38 9.97 3.01 6.43
N ASP A 39 10.58 1.90 6.81
CA ASP A 39 11.91 1.86 7.40
C ASP A 39 12.95 1.31 6.41
N TRP A 40 14.19 1.19 6.89
CA TRP A 40 15.31 0.67 6.10
C TRP A 40 15.09 -0.77 5.59
N ASN A 41 14.44 -1.63 6.38
CA ASN A 41 14.19 -3.02 6.03
C ASN A 41 13.16 -3.12 4.89
N ILE A 42 12.09 -2.33 4.98
CA ILE A 42 11.08 -2.21 3.93
C ILE A 42 11.70 -1.67 2.64
N ALA A 43 12.50 -0.61 2.74
CA ALA A 43 13.18 -0.04 1.57
C ALA A 43 14.15 -1.04 0.90
N ARG A 44 14.94 -1.77 1.70
CA ARG A 44 15.88 -2.78 1.20
C ARG A 44 15.16 -3.97 0.55
N PHE A 45 14.04 -4.41 1.11
CA PHE A 45 13.28 -5.49 0.50
C PHE A 45 12.52 -5.04 -0.76
N ALA A 46 12.04 -3.79 -0.78
CA ALA A 46 11.40 -3.21 -1.97
C ALA A 46 12.36 -3.10 -3.15
N SER A 47 13.64 -2.75 -2.92
CA SER A 47 14.64 -2.73 -3.99
C SER A 47 14.87 -4.14 -4.56
N LYS A 48 14.92 -5.16 -3.70
CA LYS A 48 15.01 -6.58 -4.11
C LYS A 48 13.79 -7.01 -4.94
N LEU A 49 12.57 -6.68 -4.51
CA LEU A 49 11.36 -7.00 -5.27
C LEU A 49 11.35 -6.30 -6.63
N ARG A 50 11.75 -5.03 -6.72
CA ARG A 50 11.81 -4.31 -8.01
C ARG A 50 12.84 -4.89 -8.97
N ALA A 51 14.00 -5.29 -8.46
CA ALA A 51 15.02 -5.95 -9.27
C ALA A 51 14.51 -7.28 -9.85
N LYS A 52 13.72 -8.03 -9.07
CA LYS A 52 13.11 -9.30 -9.49
C LYS A 52 11.91 -9.11 -10.43
N TYR A 53 11.08 -8.10 -10.17
CA TYR A 53 9.84 -7.83 -10.89
C TYR A 53 9.89 -6.46 -11.54
N GLY A 54 10.44 -6.39 -12.76
CA GLY A 54 10.70 -5.13 -13.46
C GLY A 54 9.46 -4.27 -13.77
N PHE A 55 8.25 -4.83 -13.67
CA PHE A 55 7.01 -4.06 -13.81
C PHE A 55 6.61 -3.30 -12.54
N LEU A 56 7.20 -3.60 -11.38
CA LEU A 56 6.89 -2.93 -10.11
C LEU A 56 7.46 -1.51 -10.06
N LYS A 57 6.58 -0.55 -9.82
CA LYS A 57 6.95 0.81 -9.45
C LYS A 57 7.31 0.89 -7.96
N THR A 58 8.09 1.91 -7.57
CA THR A 58 8.54 2.12 -6.18
C THR A 58 7.41 2.08 -5.15
N PRO A 59 6.26 2.76 -5.35
CA PRO A 59 5.16 2.75 -4.37
C PRO A 59 4.62 1.33 -4.12
N GLY A 60 4.28 0.61 -5.19
CA GLY A 60 3.76 -0.77 -5.08
C GLY A 60 4.77 -1.74 -4.49
N ALA A 61 6.06 -1.60 -4.82
CA ALA A 61 7.10 -2.42 -4.21
C ALA A 61 7.26 -2.17 -2.70
N LEU A 62 7.12 -0.93 -2.25
CA LEU A 62 7.16 -0.56 -0.83
C LEU A 62 5.91 -1.05 -0.09
N GLN A 63 4.73 -0.95 -0.69
CA GLN A 63 3.49 -1.50 -0.12
C GLN A 63 3.56 -3.03 0.02
N LEU A 64 4.00 -3.75 -1.03
CA LEU A 64 4.22 -5.20 -0.98
C LEU A 64 5.28 -5.59 0.04
N SER A 65 6.39 -4.84 0.12
CA SER A 65 7.45 -5.14 1.08
C SER A 65 6.98 -4.95 2.51
N SER A 66 6.16 -3.93 2.75
CA SER A 66 5.56 -3.67 4.06
C SER A 66 4.66 -4.82 4.48
N SER A 67 3.79 -5.32 3.59
CA SER A 67 2.88 -6.43 3.92
C SER A 67 3.63 -7.74 4.15
N ILE A 68 4.63 -8.04 3.32
CA ILE A 68 5.45 -9.26 3.46
C ILE A 68 6.24 -9.24 4.78
N ILE A 69 6.94 -8.14 5.08
CA ILE A 69 7.76 -8.04 6.31
C ILE A 69 6.89 -8.07 7.56
N LYS A 70 5.67 -7.52 7.51
CA LYS A 70 4.72 -7.57 8.63
C LYS A 70 3.97 -8.89 8.76
N GLY A 71 4.27 -9.87 7.90
CA GLY A 71 3.67 -11.20 7.97
C GLY A 71 2.19 -11.22 7.60
N CYS A 72 1.73 -10.28 6.76
CA CYS A 72 0.37 -10.31 6.26
C CYS A 72 0.12 -11.59 5.47
N ARG A 73 -1.03 -12.22 5.70
CA ARG A 73 -1.44 -13.43 4.97
C ARG A 73 -1.67 -13.17 3.47
N GLY A 74 -2.18 -11.99 3.14
CA GLY A 74 -2.47 -11.62 1.75
C GLY A 74 -2.38 -10.12 1.49
N PHE A 75 -2.37 -9.78 0.21
CA PHE A 75 -2.34 -8.42 -0.32
C PHE A 75 -3.54 -8.21 -1.25
N ILE A 76 -4.44 -7.31 -0.87
CA ILE A 76 -5.65 -7.00 -1.64
C ILE A 76 -5.34 -5.87 -2.60
N THR A 77 -5.71 -6.01 -3.87
CA THR A 77 -5.44 -5.01 -4.92
C THR A 77 -6.44 -5.10 -6.07
N ASN A 78 -6.44 -4.09 -6.94
CA ASN A 78 -7.11 -4.13 -8.24
C ASN A 78 -6.13 -4.25 -9.42
N ASP A 79 -4.82 -4.31 -9.16
CA ASP A 79 -3.80 -4.52 -10.19
C ASP A 79 -3.48 -6.01 -10.35
N GLU A 80 -4.06 -6.63 -11.37
CA GLU A 80 -3.87 -8.05 -11.70
C GLU A 80 -2.41 -8.42 -11.97
N LYS A 81 -1.57 -7.47 -12.40
CA LYS A 81 -0.15 -7.75 -12.65
C LYS A 81 0.57 -8.18 -11.38
N LEU A 82 0.09 -7.76 -10.21
CA LEU A 82 0.66 -8.11 -8.92
C LEU A 82 0.54 -9.61 -8.59
N LYS A 83 -0.35 -10.38 -9.25
CA LYS A 83 -0.42 -11.86 -9.13
C LYS A 83 0.89 -12.57 -9.53
N LYS A 84 1.79 -11.88 -10.23
CA LYS A 84 3.13 -12.39 -10.57
C LYS A 84 4.09 -12.41 -9.37
N VAL A 85 3.83 -11.61 -8.33
CA VAL A 85 4.57 -11.61 -7.06
C VAL A 85 4.29 -12.92 -6.32
N LYS A 86 5.33 -13.58 -5.80
CA LYS A 86 5.21 -14.94 -5.22
C LYS A 86 5.44 -14.97 -3.71
N GLU A 87 5.89 -13.86 -3.15
CA GLU A 87 6.25 -13.71 -1.75
C GLU A 87 5.02 -13.51 -0.84
N ILE A 88 3.85 -13.23 -1.40
CA ILE A 88 2.59 -13.06 -0.67
C ILE A 88 1.40 -13.49 -1.53
N GLU A 89 0.34 -13.98 -0.90
CA GLU A 89 -0.95 -14.25 -1.56
C GLU A 89 -1.54 -12.92 -2.06
N VAL A 90 -1.87 -12.83 -3.36
CA VAL A 90 -2.49 -11.63 -3.94
C VAL A 90 -3.94 -11.93 -4.27
N VAL A 91 -4.84 -11.14 -3.67
CA VAL A 91 -6.28 -11.21 -3.89
C VAL A 91 -6.69 -10.02 -4.73
N VAL A 92 -7.28 -10.27 -5.90
CA VAL A 92 -7.79 -9.19 -6.77
C VAL A 92 -9.24 -8.94 -6.44
N LEU A 93 -9.56 -7.74 -5.93
CA LEU A 93 -10.90 -7.44 -5.41
C LEU A 93 -11.99 -7.55 -6.48
N LYS A 94 -11.69 -7.16 -7.73
CA LYS A 94 -12.59 -7.32 -8.89
C LYS A 94 -13.00 -8.76 -9.21
N GLU A 95 -12.34 -9.76 -8.64
CA GLU A 95 -12.73 -11.17 -8.83
C GLU A 95 -13.85 -11.60 -7.89
N PHE A 96 -14.21 -10.73 -6.94
CA PHE A 96 -15.21 -10.99 -5.90
C PHE A 96 -16.39 -10.00 -5.92
N VAL A 97 -16.34 -8.96 -6.76
CA VAL A 97 -17.34 -7.88 -6.86
C VAL A 97 -17.77 -7.68 -8.30
#